data_AF-A0A822F858-F1
#
_entry.id   AF-A0A822F858-F1
#
_cell.length_a   1.000
_cell.length_b   1.000
_cell.length_c   1.000
_cell.angle_alpha   90.00
_cell.angle_beta   90.00
_cell.angle_gamma   90.00
#
_symmetry.space_group_name_H-M   'P 1'
#
loop_
_entity.id
_entity.type
_entity.pdbx_description
1 polymer ?
#
loop_
_entity_poly.entity_id
_entity_poly.type
_entity_poly.pdbx_seq_one_letter_code
_entity_poly.pdbx_strand_id
1 'polypeptide(L)'
;CKYVVLWVDDHIFDEWWENKGHMEKASTLGTQVNVHFIPKSTTEFALAFLRSEFGKRLKHSDTFRIVTDMNRDNESSPNDAGVRLLCEVRKLGFNQKCLIFTGNALEGLRKLSQIFHGNQLDDIKITEDPEDLEQFVLFK
;
A
#
# COMPACT_ATOMS: atom_id res chain seq x y z
N CYS A 1 -11.92 15.76 13.43
CA CYS A 1 -11.07 14.56 13.35
C CYS A 1 -10.81 14.27 11.88
N LYS A 2 -9.55 14.19 11.45
CA LYS A 2 -9.21 13.88 10.04
C LYS A 2 -9.37 12.37 9.84
N TYR A 3 -10.12 11.96 8.83
CA TYR A 3 -10.28 10.55 8.47
C TYR A 3 -9.26 10.17 7.41
N VAL A 4 -8.55 9.07 7.62
CA VAL A 4 -7.58 8.54 6.66
C VAL A 4 -7.84 7.06 6.42
N VAL A 5 -7.66 6.65 5.17
CA VAL A 5 -7.80 5.25 4.75
C VAL A 5 -6.41 4.73 4.45
N LEU A 6 -6.04 3.64 5.11
CA LEU A 6 -4.83 2.92 4.81
C LEU A 6 -5.20 1.56 4.21
N TRP A 7 -4.85 1.38 2.95
CA TRP A 7 -4.95 0.06 2.33
C TRP A 7 -3.70 -0.73 2.65
N VAL A 8 -3.87 -1.95 3.15
CA VAL A 8 -2.78 -2.78 3.66
C VAL A 8 -3.00 -4.24 3.29
N ASP A 9 -1.94 -5.03 3.31
CA ASP A 9 -2.03 -6.47 3.20
C ASP A 9 -2.78 -7.10 4.39
N ASP A 10 -3.51 -8.19 4.13
CA ASP A 10 -4.29 -8.93 5.13
C ASP A 10 -3.45 -9.60 6.22
N HIS A 11 -2.12 -9.68 6.08
CA HIS A 11 -1.20 -10.02 7.16
C HIS A 11 -1.31 -9.06 8.37
N ILE A 12 -2.00 -7.91 8.23
CA ILE A 12 -2.41 -7.09 9.38
C ILE A 12 -3.22 -7.87 10.42
N PHE A 13 -3.85 -9.00 10.07
CA PHE A 13 -4.54 -9.86 11.02
C PHE A 13 -3.62 -10.86 11.72
N ASP A 14 -2.41 -11.09 11.21
CA ASP A 14 -1.45 -12.01 11.78
C ASP A 14 -0.70 -11.36 12.95
N GLU A 15 -0.61 -12.06 14.07
CA GLU A 15 0.07 -11.57 15.28
C GLU A 15 1.58 -11.45 15.08
N TRP A 16 2.16 -12.33 14.25
CA TRP A 16 3.60 -12.44 14.03
C TRP A 16 4.09 -11.68 12.80
N TRP A 17 3.22 -10.92 12.13
CA TRP A 17 3.65 -10.12 10.98
C TRP A 17 4.60 -9.02 11.44
N GLU A 18 5.78 -8.95 10.82
CA GLU A 18 6.85 -8.01 11.20
C GLU A 18 6.37 -6.55 11.24
N ASN A 19 5.41 -6.20 10.37
CA ASN A 19 4.89 -4.84 10.26
C ASN A 19 3.68 -4.55 11.16
N LYS A 20 3.22 -5.52 11.96
CA LYS A 20 2.03 -5.42 12.83
C LYS A 20 2.11 -4.22 13.78
N GLY A 21 3.25 -4.07 14.45
CA GLY A 21 3.45 -2.99 15.43
C GLY A 21 3.31 -1.59 14.82
N HIS A 22 3.71 -1.41 13.57
CA HIS A 22 3.56 -0.13 12.86
C HIS A 22 2.08 0.18 12.56
N MET A 23 1.31 -0.82 12.16
CA MET A 23 -0.13 -0.65 11.90
C MET A 23 -0.91 -0.38 13.19
N GLU A 24 -0.59 -1.11 14.26
CA GLU A 24 -1.21 -0.87 15.57
C GLU A 24 -0.91 0.54 16.07
N LYS A 25 0.34 1.00 15.94
CA LYS A 25 0.72 2.38 16.26
C LYS A 25 -0.10 3.40 15.46
N ALA A 26 -0.29 3.18 14.16
CA ALA A 26 -1.15 4.05 13.34
C ALA A 26 -2.60 4.11 13.86
N SER A 27 -3.16 3.00 14.33
CA SER A 27 -4.51 2.96 14.91
C SER A 27 -4.64 3.77 16.21
N THR A 28 -3.54 3.95 16.97
CA THR A 28 -3.53 4.71 18.23
C THR A 28 -3.47 6.22 18.06
N LEU A 29 -3.37 6.74 16.83
CA LEU A 29 -3.42 8.18 16.52
C LEU A 29 -4.80 8.85 16.81
N GLY A 30 -5.77 8.07 17.31
CA GLY A 30 -7.19 8.37 17.47
C GLY A 30 -7.59 9.61 18.26
N THR A 31 -6.66 10.42 18.76
CA THR A 31 -6.96 11.76 19.30
C THR A 31 -6.99 12.86 18.23
N GLN A 32 -6.34 12.66 17.08
CA GLN A 32 -6.26 13.67 16.00
C GLN A 32 -6.67 13.13 14.61
N VAL A 33 -6.38 11.86 14.35
CA VAL A 33 -6.62 11.20 13.05
C VAL A 33 -7.26 9.83 13.30
N ASN A 34 -8.36 9.53 12.59
CA ASN A 34 -8.98 8.21 12.62
C ASN A 34 -8.52 7.40 11.41
N VAL A 35 -7.73 6.35 11.64
CA VAL A 35 -7.15 5.49 10.61
C VAL A 35 -8.05 4.28 10.39
N HIS A 36 -8.53 4.12 9.16
CA HIS A 36 -9.33 2.97 8.76
C HIS A 36 -8.53 2.06 7.83
N PHE A 37 -8.30 0.83 8.30
CA PHE A 37 -7.63 -0.19 7.53
C PHE A 37 -8.60 -0.88 6.58
N ILE A 38 -8.18 -1.02 5.33
CA ILE A 38 -8.82 -1.91 4.37
C ILE A 38 -7.81 -3.04 4.14
N PRO A 39 -8.13 -4.29 4.50
CA PRO A 39 -7.22 -5.40 4.23
C PRO A 39 -7.34 -5.85 2.77
N LYS A 40 -6.22 -6.26 2.18
CA LYS A 40 -6.15 -6.90 0.87
C LYS A 40 -5.65 -8.33 1.03
N SER A 41 -6.48 -9.30 0.63
CA SER A 41 -6.07 -10.70 0.52
C SER A 41 -5.30 -10.98 -0.77
N THR A 42 -5.84 -10.59 -1.92
CA THR A 42 -5.19 -10.79 -3.23
C THR A 42 -5.31 -9.54 -4.09
N THR A 43 -4.49 -9.47 -5.14
CA THR A 43 -4.49 -8.40 -6.14
C THR A 43 -5.85 -8.33 -6.83
N GLU A 44 -6.48 -9.46 -7.13
CA GLU A 44 -7.80 -9.49 -7.76
C GLU A 44 -8.89 -8.86 -6.87
N PHE A 45 -8.96 -9.25 -5.59
CA PHE A 45 -9.88 -8.63 -4.64
C PHE A 45 -9.59 -7.14 -4.48
N ALA A 46 -8.32 -6.78 -4.50
CA ALA A 46 -7.90 -5.40 -4.42
C ALA A 46 -8.49 -4.55 -5.57
N LEU A 47 -8.32 -5.04 -6.80
CA LEU A 47 -8.80 -4.35 -8.00
C LEU A 47 -10.33 -4.35 -8.07
N ALA A 48 -10.99 -5.41 -7.62
CA ALA A 48 -12.45 -5.44 -7.51
C ALA A 48 -12.96 -4.35 -6.54
N PHE A 49 -12.32 -4.19 -5.39
CA PHE A 49 -12.63 -3.11 -4.45
C PHE A 49 -12.44 -1.73 -5.07
N LEU A 50 -11.30 -1.46 -5.72
CA LEU A 50 -11.04 -0.16 -6.35
C LEU A 50 -11.99 0.17 -7.50
N ARG A 51 -12.52 -0.84 -8.19
CA ARG A 51 -13.55 -0.69 -9.24
C ARG A 51 -14.96 -0.49 -8.69
N SER A 52 -15.20 -0.76 -7.41
CA SER A 52 -16.48 -0.51 -6.77
C SER A 52 -16.78 0.99 -6.64
N GLU A 53 -18.05 1.35 -6.47
CA GLU A 53 -18.45 2.75 -6.22
C GLU A 53 -17.81 3.31 -4.95
N PHE A 54 -17.56 2.47 -3.94
CA PHE A 54 -16.83 2.91 -2.75
C PHE A 54 -15.37 3.24 -3.09
N GLY A 55 -14.67 2.32 -3.76
CA GLY A 55 -13.26 2.49 -4.13
C GLY A 55 -13.02 3.70 -5.03
N LYS A 56 -13.89 3.90 -6.04
CA LYS A 56 -13.84 5.07 -6.93
C LYS A 56 -13.87 6.40 -6.19
N ARG A 57 -14.60 6.51 -5.07
CA ARG A 57 -14.64 7.74 -4.25
C ARG A 57 -13.28 8.07 -3.62
N LEU A 58 -12.42 7.08 -3.43
CA LEU A 58 -11.08 7.27 -2.86
C LEU A 58 -10.07 7.80 -3.89
N LYS A 59 -10.39 7.75 -5.19
CA LYS A 59 -9.48 8.09 -6.30
C LYS A 59 -8.95 9.53 -6.27
N HIS A 60 -9.67 10.45 -5.62
CA HIS A 60 -9.26 11.85 -5.46
C HIS A 60 -9.07 12.22 -3.98
N SER A 61 -8.95 11.22 -3.11
CA SER A 61 -8.75 11.45 -1.68
C SER A 61 -7.26 11.57 -1.36
N ASP A 62 -6.86 12.73 -0.85
CA ASP A 62 -5.52 12.97 -0.31
C ASP A 62 -5.26 12.25 1.02
N THR A 63 -6.31 11.66 1.60
CA THR A 63 -6.26 10.91 2.84
C THR A 63 -6.25 9.39 2.63
N PHE A 64 -6.25 8.95 1.37
CA PHE A 64 -6.08 7.54 1.00
C PHE A 64 -4.61 7.26 0.67
N ARG A 65 -4.01 6.28 1.36
CA ARG A 65 -2.66 5.78 1.11
C ARG A 65 -2.69 4.26 0.93
N ILE A 66 -1.76 3.74 0.15
CA ILE A 66 -1.63 2.31 -0.14
C ILE A 66 -0.29 1.80 0.36
N VAL A 67 -0.30 0.74 1.15
CA VAL A 67 0.89 0.00 1.58
C VAL A 67 0.75 -1.44 1.10
N THR A 68 1.81 -2.00 0.54
CA THR A 68 1.84 -3.41 0.13
C THR A 68 3.25 -3.97 0.28
N ASP A 69 3.35 -5.25 0.59
CA ASP A 69 4.61 -5.98 0.53
C ASP A 69 4.95 -6.31 -0.93
N MET A 70 6.23 -6.30 -1.28
CA MET A 70 6.72 -6.74 -2.59
C MET A 70 6.36 -8.20 -2.85
N ASN A 71 6.57 -9.04 -1.84
CA ASN A 71 6.48 -10.48 -1.93
C ASN A 71 5.20 -10.99 -1.27
N ARG A 72 4.39 -11.78 -1.98
CA ARG A 72 3.14 -12.36 -1.47
C ARG A 72 2.92 -13.79 -1.96
N ASP A 73 3.07 -14.76 -1.07
CA ASP A 73 3.03 -16.19 -1.41
C ASP A 73 1.67 -16.66 -1.96
N ASN A 74 0.59 -15.96 -1.64
CA ASN A 74 -0.76 -16.27 -2.08
C ASN A 74 -1.11 -15.66 -3.46
N GLU A 75 -0.17 -15.00 -4.14
CA GLU A 75 -0.34 -14.42 -5.47
C GLU A 75 0.21 -15.36 -6.57
N SER A 76 -0.29 -15.21 -7.80
CA SER A 76 0.20 -15.99 -8.95
C SER A 76 1.68 -15.75 -9.28
N SER A 77 2.19 -14.58 -8.90
CA SER A 77 3.58 -14.16 -9.09
C SER A 77 4.06 -13.56 -7.77
N PRO A 78 4.55 -14.41 -6.84
CA PRO A 78 4.78 -13.97 -5.47
C PRO A 78 5.81 -12.86 -5.35
N ASN A 79 6.89 -12.91 -6.13
CA ASN A 79 8.07 -12.07 -5.93
C ASN A 79 7.96 -10.63 -6.50
N ASP A 80 6.85 -10.29 -7.13
CA ASP A 80 6.61 -8.97 -7.73
C ASP A 80 5.16 -8.49 -7.52
N ALA A 81 4.46 -9.09 -6.55
CA ALA A 81 3.05 -8.84 -6.26
C ALA A 81 2.76 -7.35 -6.00
N GLY A 82 3.54 -6.72 -5.12
CA GLY A 82 3.36 -5.30 -4.78
C GLY A 82 3.50 -4.38 -5.99
N VAL A 83 4.50 -4.63 -6.83
CA VAL A 83 4.73 -3.83 -8.06
C VAL A 83 3.59 -4.03 -9.06
N ARG A 84 3.17 -5.27 -9.29
CA ARG A 84 2.04 -5.58 -10.19
C ARG A 84 0.75 -4.94 -9.71
N LEU A 85 0.45 -5.00 -8.42
CA LEU A 85 -0.70 -4.33 -7.83
C LEU A 85 -0.66 -2.84 -8.14
N LEU A 86 0.46 -2.15 -7.85
CA LEU A 86 0.55 -0.72 -8.09
C LEU A 86 0.42 -0.36 -9.57
N CYS A 87 0.91 -1.20 -10.49
CA CYS A 87 0.70 -1.02 -11.93
C CYS A 87 -0.80 -0.99 -12.27
N GLU A 88 -1.55 -1.96 -11.77
CA GLU A 88 -3.00 -2.03 -12.00
C GLU A 88 -3.75 -0.89 -11.31
N VAL A 89 -3.33 -0.48 -10.11
CA VAL A 89 -3.85 0.71 -9.40
C VAL A 89 -3.68 1.97 -10.26
N ARG A 90 -2.49 2.20 -10.84
CA ARG A 90 -2.23 3.33 -11.74
C ARG A 90 -3.05 3.24 -13.02
N LYS A 91 -3.25 2.06 -13.61
CA LYS A 91 -4.14 1.87 -14.78
C LYS A 91 -5.60 2.23 -14.47
N LEU A 92 -6.05 2.05 -13.23
CA LEU A 92 -7.37 2.51 -12.77
C LEU A 92 -7.42 4.05 -12.53
N GLY A 93 -6.29 4.74 -12.65
CA GLY A 93 -6.10 6.18 -12.54
C GLY A 93 -5.96 6.69 -11.10
N PHE A 94 -5.65 5.80 -10.15
CA PHE A 94 -5.38 6.18 -8.76
C PHE A 94 -3.97 6.74 -8.67
N ASN A 95 -3.82 8.00 -8.23
CA ASN A 95 -2.53 8.69 -8.10
C ASN A 95 -2.14 8.93 -6.64
N GLN A 96 -2.68 8.15 -5.72
CA GLN A 96 -2.38 8.23 -4.29
C GLN A 96 -0.92 7.89 -4.01
N LYS A 97 -0.45 8.36 -2.84
CA LYS A 97 0.81 7.91 -2.27
C LYS A 97 0.75 6.41 -1.98
N CYS A 98 1.76 5.70 -2.47
CA CYS A 98 1.93 4.27 -2.33
C CYS A 98 3.29 3.98 -1.70
N LEU A 99 3.37 2.94 -0.87
CA LEU A 99 4.60 2.40 -0.34
C LEU A 99 4.66 0.90 -0.61
N ILE A 100 5.77 0.44 -1.17
CA ILE A 100 6.10 -0.98 -1.26
C ILE A 100 7.19 -1.29 -0.23
N PHE A 101 6.88 -2.16 0.72
CA PHE A 101 7.85 -2.65 1.69
C PHE A 101 8.53 -3.92 1.15
N THR A 102 9.84 -4.02 1.29
CA THR A 102 10.63 -5.12 0.71
C THR A 102 11.93 -5.33 1.47
N GLY A 103 12.45 -6.56 1.48
CA GLY A 103 13.80 -6.85 1.99
C GLY A 103 14.93 -6.45 1.03
N ASN A 104 14.61 -5.93 -0.16
CA ASN A 104 15.59 -5.44 -1.14
C ASN A 104 14.99 -4.31 -1.96
N ALA A 105 15.24 -3.06 -1.55
CA ALA A 105 14.66 -1.88 -2.20
C ALA A 105 15.18 -1.69 -3.64
N LEU A 106 16.46 -2.00 -3.88
CA LEU A 106 17.10 -1.85 -5.19
C LEU A 106 16.50 -2.79 -6.24
N GLU A 107 16.29 -4.06 -5.88
CA GLU A 107 15.63 -5.03 -6.75
C GLU A 107 14.17 -4.62 -7.02
N GLY A 108 13.48 -4.12 -6.00
CA GLY A 108 12.13 -3.60 -6.14
C GLY A 108 12.03 -2.45 -7.13
N LEU A 109 12.95 -1.48 -7.03
CA LEU A 109 13.04 -0.36 -7.97
C LEU A 109 13.32 -0.83 -9.40
N ARG A 110 14.18 -1.85 -9.57
CA ARG A 110 14.45 -2.44 -10.88
C ARG A 110 13.19 -3.07 -11.47
N LYS A 111 12.44 -3.85 -10.69
CA LYS A 111 11.16 -4.44 -11.13
C LYS A 111 10.13 -3.37 -11.47
N LEU A 112 10.03 -2.33 -10.63
CA LEU A 112 9.13 -1.20 -10.85
C LEU A 112 9.45 -0.49 -12.18
N SER A 113 10.73 -0.20 -12.43
CA SER A 113 11.20 0.46 -13.66
C SER A 113 11.01 -0.38 -14.93
N GLN A 114 10.89 -1.70 -14.81
CA GLN A 114 10.59 -2.58 -15.95
C GLN A 114 9.11 -2.53 -16.36
N ILE A 115 8.24 -2.21 -15.41
CA ILE A 115 6.78 -2.25 -15.58
C ILE A 115 6.21 -0.85 -15.80
N PHE A 116 6.79 0.16 -15.17
CA PHE A 116 6.40 1.56 -15.30
C PHE A 116 7.27 2.29 -16.34
N HIS A 117 6.62 3.07 -17.20
CA HIS A 117 7.30 3.96 -18.14
C HIS A 117 6.90 5.42 -17.85
N GLY A 118 7.87 6.33 -17.74
CA GLY A 118 7.63 7.77 -17.53
C GLY A 118 7.31 8.17 -16.08
N ASN A 119 6.54 9.25 -15.90
CA ASN A 119 6.29 9.92 -14.60
C ASN A 119 5.32 9.17 -13.66
N GLN A 120 5.04 7.89 -13.92
CA GLN A 120 4.13 7.09 -13.09
C GLN A 120 4.76 6.59 -11.78
N LEU A 121 6.06 6.84 -11.62
CA LEU A 121 6.84 6.54 -10.41
C LEU A 121 6.66 7.61 -9.32
N ASP A 122 6.16 8.79 -9.70
CA ASP A 122 5.83 9.84 -8.74
C ASP A 122 4.79 9.29 -7.75
N ASP A 123 4.98 9.61 -6.47
CA ASP A 123 4.16 9.12 -5.35
C ASP A 123 4.24 7.60 -5.07
N ILE A 124 5.23 6.88 -5.60
CA ILE A 124 5.56 5.50 -5.19
C ILE A 124 6.90 5.50 -4.42
N LYS A 125 6.86 5.06 -3.16
CA LYS A 125 8.06 4.79 -2.36
C LYS A 125 8.31 3.28 -2.30
N ILE A 126 9.55 2.85 -2.56
CA ILE A 126 10.00 1.48 -2.26
C ILE A 126 11.04 1.59 -1.16
N THR A 127 10.88 0.82 -0.10
CA THR A 127 11.79 0.88 1.04
C THR A 127 11.96 -0.46 1.72
N GLU A 128 13.09 -0.60 2.39
CA GLU A 128 13.42 -1.66 3.34
C GLU A 128 13.51 -1.14 4.77
N ASP A 129 13.33 0.18 4.96
CA ASP A 129 13.45 0.87 6.24
C ASP A 129 12.09 0.90 6.97
N PRO A 130 11.99 0.29 8.16
CA PRO A 130 10.78 0.37 8.98
C PRO A 130 10.41 1.80 9.39
N GLU A 131 11.37 2.73 9.50
CA GLU A 131 11.09 4.13 9.81
C GLU A 131 10.29 4.79 8.68
N ASP A 132 10.64 4.48 7.43
CA ASP A 132 9.91 4.96 6.26
C ASP A 132 8.46 4.45 6.24
N LEU A 133 8.27 3.17 6.56
CA LEU A 133 6.94 2.57 6.71
C LEU A 133 6.16 3.29 7.81
N GLU A 134 6.78 3.50 8.97
CA GLU A 134 6.15 4.18 10.09
C GLU A 134 5.69 5.60 9.72
N GLN A 135 6.58 6.44 9.18
CA GLN A 135 6.23 7.81 8.78
C GLN A 135 5.08 7.80 7.76
N PHE A 136 5.12 6.85 6.82
CA PHE A 136 4.08 6.71 5.81
C PHE A 136 2.71 6.36 6.40
N VAL A 137 2.63 5.42 7.33
CA VAL A 137 1.35 5.01 7.96
C VAL A 137 0.86 6.01 9.02
N LEU A 138 1.76 6.82 9.57
CA LEU A 138 1.42 7.90 10.50
C LEU A 138 1.01 9.20 9.80
N PHE A 139 0.95 9.22 8.47
CA PHE A 139 0.57 10.39 7.67
C PHE A 139 1.47 11.61 7.87
N LYS A 140 2.72 11.38 8.26
CA LYS A 140 3.78 12.38 8.38
C LYS A 140 4.48 12.60 7.04
#